data_AF-A0AA39X5G3-F1
#
_entry.id   AF-A0AA39X5G3-F1
#
_cell.length_a   1.000
_cell.length_b   1.000
_cell.length_c   1.000
_cell.angle_alpha   90.00
_cell.angle_beta   90.00
_cell.angle_gamma   90.00
#
_symmetry.space_group_name_H-M   'P 1'
#
loop_
_entity.id
_entity.type
_entity.pdbx_description
1 polymer ?
#
loop_
_entity_poly.entity_id
_entity_poly.type
_entity_poly.pdbx_seq_one_letter_code
_entity_poly.pdbx_strand_id
1 'polypeptide(L)'
;MNAFDTSKGLLDEGDGSPGTRNNMVHRNAHKRGDDMWDYNFTYYPPGGMGMGMAPMHRHRDGQQSQYKKELDALINLGDHKEDLYFTDNAAIFRFTSSSLFKVVYPLVASSSSGFPIDAFDISTVTYQGGTPDSPLPIYVHQNRGGELNGSSYLGFTKHAYSAFAQVRYAVEGIRKAQVERDKGLNPGSQSRETSSDSIQAHELESGTLVTMHLQDGTREPDEPGVDQPLKLRLTNLGEIVSILVPVLLTGPDTVSGLQSALRKLGDLLSINVEEKLTPNSPDFTAMVSVRTRTFQSASSSCLPEADFRPLSLSLLAHADRQISHPKVPTTTAAWDLASTANIKQRIQEIQQRREQLAQQGREWDIEELAVRVKCAKYVYTVLAIATAFVVGGLVCGFTVGESIVGVDPFNIATFSWLLAGFIILVAKSIRVNEWPWRDFLLGRVTCRSLSELRAVTGANEQDLYLYLLTKESETALITRGPYNKMFVRKEEHSSGGFSIDIKPEIRTLVAAGLILIKVSMQDGSALVCLDLRRGSEKRDSRTSIAHIGHESNDHVCRYPPRQGDRIQDVELNRSPMWNGLRWNKILGIYHAADRKVR
;
A
#
# COMPACT_ATOMS: atom_id res chain seq x y z
N MET A 1 -7.36 -56.81 -6.64
CA MET A 1 -7.24 -58.28 -6.79
C MET A 1 -7.73 -58.90 -5.50
N ASN A 2 -8.43 -60.04 -5.57
CA ASN A 2 -9.50 -60.48 -4.65
C ASN A 2 -10.78 -59.63 -4.77
N ALA A 3 -11.92 -60.33 -4.71
CA ALA A 3 -13.25 -59.89 -5.12
C ALA A 3 -14.33 -60.57 -4.26
N PHE A 4 -15.52 -59.97 -4.19
CA PHE A 4 -16.86 -60.43 -3.76
C PHE A 4 -17.71 -59.13 -3.73
N ASP A 5 -18.75 -58.84 -4.53
CA ASP A 5 -19.85 -59.62 -5.12
C ASP A 5 -20.73 -60.26 -4.02
N THR A 6 -21.88 -59.71 -3.61
CA THR A 6 -23.22 -59.67 -4.26
C THR A 6 -24.20 -58.95 -3.28
N SER A 7 -25.49 -58.65 -3.53
CA SER A 7 -26.28 -58.21 -4.70
C SER A 7 -27.73 -57.83 -4.24
N LYS A 8 -28.50 -57.07 -5.04
CA LYS A 8 -29.97 -56.78 -4.89
C LYS A 8 -30.39 -55.84 -3.73
N GLY A 9 -31.50 -55.10 -3.82
CA GLY A 9 -32.45 -54.87 -4.93
C GLY A 9 -33.82 -54.33 -4.47
N LEU A 10 -34.60 -53.77 -5.42
CA LEU A 10 -35.95 -53.17 -5.30
C LEU A 10 -36.02 -51.85 -4.48
N LEU A 11 -36.56 -50.73 -4.98
CA LEU A 11 -37.88 -50.42 -5.60
C LEU A 11 -39.04 -50.49 -4.60
N ASP A 12 -39.64 -49.32 -4.33
CA ASP A 12 -41.09 -49.18 -4.38
C ASP A 12 -41.48 -47.75 -4.83
N GLU A 13 -42.63 -47.63 -5.52
CA GLU A 13 -43.18 -46.37 -6.03
C GLU A 13 -44.21 -45.77 -5.04
N GLY A 14 -44.61 -44.50 -5.21
CA GLY A 14 -45.60 -43.87 -4.33
C GLY A 14 -46.03 -42.47 -4.76
N ASP A 15 -47.08 -42.38 -5.57
CA ASP A 15 -47.71 -41.16 -6.10
C ASP A 15 -48.21 -40.16 -5.03
N GLY A 16 -48.38 -38.88 -5.41
CA GLY A 16 -49.09 -37.91 -4.55
C GLY A 16 -49.04 -36.41 -4.91
N SER A 17 -49.48 -36.01 -6.10
CA SER A 17 -49.85 -34.60 -6.41
C SER A 17 -51.26 -34.25 -5.88
N PRO A 18 -51.78 -33.01 -6.02
CA PRO A 18 -51.23 -31.68 -5.76
C PRO A 18 -52.16 -30.83 -4.83
N GLY A 19 -51.77 -29.62 -4.37
CA GLY A 19 -52.70 -28.82 -3.53
C GLY A 19 -52.39 -27.36 -3.21
N THR A 20 -53.01 -26.45 -3.97
CA THR A 20 -53.60 -25.14 -3.55
C THR A 20 -52.77 -24.03 -2.87
N ARG A 21 -52.79 -22.85 -3.52
CA ARG A 21 -52.72 -21.52 -2.88
C ARG A 21 -53.76 -21.39 -1.76
N ASN A 22 -53.43 -20.63 -0.71
CA ASN A 22 -54.28 -19.49 -0.31
C ASN A 22 -53.54 -18.45 0.54
N ASN A 23 -53.92 -17.19 0.36
CA ASN A 23 -53.50 -16.08 1.22
C ASN A 23 -54.21 -16.18 2.57
N MET A 24 -53.52 -15.86 3.67
CA MET A 24 -54.20 -15.21 4.80
C MET A 24 -53.29 -14.21 5.52
N VAL A 25 -53.85 -13.01 5.71
CA VAL A 25 -53.24 -11.91 6.45
C VAL A 25 -53.41 -12.18 7.94
N HIS A 26 -52.32 -12.19 8.70
CA HIS A 26 -52.39 -11.98 10.14
C HIS A 26 -51.36 -10.95 10.59
N ARG A 27 -51.87 -9.75 10.93
CA ARG A 27 -51.22 -8.88 11.90
C ARG A 27 -51.14 -9.66 13.22
N ASN A 28 -49.98 -9.64 13.87
CA ASN A 28 -49.92 -9.74 15.32
C ASN A 28 -48.78 -8.87 15.84
N ALA A 29 -49.10 -8.03 16.82
CA ALA A 29 -48.11 -7.24 17.52
C ALA A 29 -47.33 -8.14 18.47
N HIS A 30 -46.02 -7.95 18.56
CA HIS A 30 -45.23 -8.49 19.66
C HIS A 30 -44.46 -7.38 20.37
N LYS A 31 -44.47 -7.50 21.69
CA LYS A 31 -43.93 -6.52 22.63
C LYS A 31 -42.40 -6.51 22.53
N ARG A 32 -41.80 -5.34 22.73
CA ARG A 32 -40.38 -5.28 23.11
C ARG A 32 -40.22 -6.01 24.43
N GLY A 33 -39.40 -7.06 24.44
CA GLY A 33 -38.73 -7.56 25.63
C GLY A 33 -37.33 -6.96 25.67
N ASP A 34 -36.90 -6.52 26.85
CA ASP A 34 -35.55 -6.01 27.07
C ASP A 34 -34.58 -7.18 27.26
N ASP A 35 -33.91 -7.59 26.19
CA ASP A 35 -32.78 -8.54 26.27
C ASP A 35 -31.47 -7.76 26.48
N MET A 36 -31.02 -7.76 27.74
CA MET A 36 -29.77 -7.18 28.20
C MET A 36 -28.58 -8.04 27.74
N TRP A 37 -27.83 -7.56 26.74
CA TRP A 37 -26.67 -8.28 26.21
C TRP A 37 -25.42 -8.10 27.08
N ASP A 38 -25.10 -9.09 27.90
CA ASP A 38 -23.79 -9.23 28.56
C ASP A 38 -22.67 -9.49 27.53
N TYR A 39 -22.04 -8.42 27.03
CA TYR A 39 -20.84 -8.52 26.20
C TYR A 39 -19.56 -8.50 27.04
N ASN A 40 -19.19 -9.68 27.55
CA ASN A 40 -17.90 -9.89 28.19
C ASN A 40 -16.80 -10.11 27.13
N PHE A 41 -16.02 -9.07 26.81
CA PHE A 41 -14.84 -9.17 25.94
C PHE A 41 -13.60 -8.49 26.56
N THR A 42 -12.76 -9.30 27.19
CA THR A 42 -11.35 -8.97 27.49
C THR A 42 -10.44 -9.88 26.67
N TYR A 43 -10.07 -9.43 25.47
CA TYR A 43 -9.05 -10.08 24.64
C TYR A 43 -7.73 -9.32 24.79
N TYR A 44 -6.75 -9.93 25.45
CA TYR A 44 -5.40 -9.38 25.56
C TYR A 44 -4.58 -9.75 24.32
N PRO A 45 -3.86 -8.81 23.67
CA PRO A 45 -2.92 -9.16 22.61
C PRO A 45 -1.71 -9.90 23.21
N PRO A 46 -1.24 -11.01 22.59
CA PRO A 46 -0.09 -11.75 23.09
C PRO A 46 1.20 -10.97 22.81
N GLY A 47 1.85 -10.49 23.88
CA GLY A 47 3.16 -9.82 23.79
C GLY A 47 3.41 -8.76 24.87
N GLY A 48 2.37 -8.19 25.47
CA GLY A 48 2.51 -7.30 26.62
C GLY A 48 2.63 -8.08 27.92
N MET A 49 3.75 -7.93 28.65
CA MET A 49 3.76 -8.24 30.08
C MET A 49 2.82 -7.26 30.79
N GLY A 50 1.58 -7.69 31.00
CA GLY A 50 0.56 -6.93 31.71
C GLY A 50 0.86 -6.81 33.20
N MET A 51 1.80 -5.95 33.58
CA MET A 51 1.74 -5.36 34.92
C MET A 51 0.48 -4.51 35.01
N GLY A 52 -0.56 -5.09 35.61
CA GLY A 52 -1.77 -4.39 36.02
C GLY A 52 -1.47 -3.40 37.14
N MET A 53 -0.74 -2.33 36.84
CA MET A 53 -0.65 -1.16 37.70
C MET A 53 -2.01 -0.45 37.66
N ALA A 54 -2.88 -0.82 38.60
CA ALA A 54 -3.99 0.05 38.99
C ALA A 54 -3.43 1.45 39.32
N PRO A 55 -4.15 2.54 38.99
CA PRO A 55 -3.66 3.87 39.29
C PRO A 55 -3.42 4.00 40.79
N MET A 56 -2.17 4.26 41.17
CA MET A 56 -1.72 4.25 42.56
C MET A 56 -2.16 5.53 43.31
N HIS A 57 -3.45 5.85 43.25
CA HIS A 57 -4.09 6.77 44.19
C HIS A 57 -4.13 6.09 45.56
N ARG A 58 -3.03 6.23 46.29
CA ARG A 58 -2.91 5.85 47.69
C ARG A 58 -3.77 6.80 48.54
N HIS A 59 -5.09 6.62 48.46
CA HIS A 59 -6.02 7.31 49.34
C HIS A 59 -5.64 7.01 50.79
N ARG A 60 -5.55 8.08 51.57
CA ARG A 60 -5.33 8.01 53.01
C ARG A 60 -6.61 7.47 53.63
N ASP A 61 -6.54 6.26 54.20
CA ASP A 61 -7.68 5.63 54.86
C ASP A 61 -8.31 6.57 55.89
N GLY A 62 -9.63 6.72 55.84
CA GLY A 62 -10.41 7.53 56.78
C GLY A 62 -11.07 8.80 56.23
N GLN A 63 -10.74 9.27 55.01
CA GLN A 63 -11.49 10.33 54.34
C GLN A 63 -12.01 9.88 52.98
N GLN A 64 -13.32 9.60 52.90
CA GLN A 64 -14.06 9.65 51.63
C GLN A 64 -13.80 11.03 51.00
N SER A 65 -13.33 11.07 49.76
CA SER A 65 -13.17 12.33 49.04
C SER A 65 -14.53 13.05 48.96
N GLN A 66 -14.52 14.38 49.02
CA GLN A 66 -15.75 15.18 48.82
C GLN A 66 -16.43 14.78 47.51
N TYR A 67 -15.64 14.56 46.47
CA TYR A 67 -16.09 14.03 45.18
C TYR A 67 -16.93 12.74 45.29
N LYS A 68 -16.56 11.78 46.16
CA LYS A 68 -17.39 10.58 46.37
C LYS A 68 -18.70 10.92 47.08
N LYS A 69 -18.70 11.83 48.05
CA LYS A 69 -19.93 12.25 48.75
C LYS A 69 -20.87 13.05 47.87
N GLU A 70 -20.33 13.88 46.98
CA GLU A 70 -21.09 14.59 45.95
C GLU A 70 -21.67 13.59 44.94
N LEU A 71 -20.88 12.63 44.47
CA LEU A 71 -21.35 11.56 43.58
C LEU A 71 -22.44 10.69 44.22
N ASP A 72 -22.24 10.24 45.47
CA ASP A 72 -23.22 9.48 46.23
C ASP A 72 -24.50 10.32 46.48
N ALA A 73 -24.40 11.65 46.65
CA ALA A 73 -25.57 12.53 46.80
C ALA A 73 -26.35 12.72 45.49
N LEU A 74 -25.66 12.81 44.35
CA LEU A 74 -26.26 12.96 43.02
C LEU A 74 -26.93 11.66 42.54
N ILE A 75 -26.29 10.50 42.74
CA ILE A 75 -26.89 9.18 42.42
C ILE A 75 -28.19 8.95 43.23
N ASN A 76 -28.28 9.48 44.45
CA ASN A 76 -29.50 9.40 45.27
C ASN A 76 -30.62 10.36 44.84
N LEU A 77 -30.40 11.27 43.89
CA LEU A 77 -31.40 12.23 43.43
C LEU A 77 -32.34 11.67 42.35
N GLY A 78 -32.00 10.53 41.75
CA GLY A 78 -32.93 9.69 40.99
C GLY A 78 -33.42 10.24 39.64
N ASP A 79 -32.85 11.34 39.13
CA ASP A 79 -33.11 11.79 37.75
C ASP A 79 -32.16 11.05 36.81
N HIS A 80 -32.72 10.13 36.01
CA HIS A 80 -31.99 9.35 35.00
C HIS A 80 -31.20 10.21 33.98
N LYS A 81 -31.47 11.52 33.88
CA LYS A 81 -30.68 12.46 33.07
C LYS A 81 -29.34 12.82 33.69
N GLU A 82 -29.24 12.85 35.02
CA GLU A 82 -27.97 13.12 35.71
C GLU A 82 -27.03 11.91 35.60
N ASP A 83 -27.55 10.69 35.74
CA ASP A 83 -26.79 9.45 35.52
C ASP A 83 -26.17 9.38 34.11
N LEU A 84 -26.93 9.77 33.08
CA LEU A 84 -26.44 9.88 31.70
C LEU A 84 -25.31 10.92 31.59
N TYR A 85 -25.48 12.10 32.17
CA TYR A 85 -24.47 13.17 32.15
C TYR A 85 -23.14 12.76 32.81
N PHE A 86 -23.17 12.08 33.96
CA PHE A 86 -21.95 11.59 34.60
C PHE A 86 -21.30 10.43 33.83
N THR A 87 -22.11 9.56 33.22
CA THR A 87 -21.61 8.47 32.35
C THR A 87 -20.91 9.03 31.11
N ASP A 88 -21.50 10.02 30.44
CA ASP A 88 -20.91 10.69 29.29
C ASP A 88 -19.63 11.45 29.65
N ASN A 89 -19.63 12.20 30.75
CA ASN A 89 -18.42 12.87 31.24
C ASN A 89 -17.29 11.89 31.59
N ALA A 90 -17.61 10.77 32.25
CA ALA A 90 -16.63 9.72 32.55
C ALA A 90 -16.08 9.08 31.26
N ALA A 91 -16.92 8.86 30.26
CA ALA A 91 -16.52 8.39 28.95
C ALA A 91 -15.60 9.38 28.22
N ILE A 92 -15.95 10.68 28.20
CA ILE A 92 -15.15 11.75 27.61
C ILE A 92 -13.81 11.91 28.33
N PHE A 93 -13.78 11.88 29.67
CA PHE A 93 -12.55 11.98 30.45
C PHE A 93 -11.63 10.78 30.20
N ARG A 94 -12.17 9.55 30.23
CA ARG A 94 -11.42 8.32 29.94
C ARG A 94 -10.90 8.30 28.51
N PHE A 95 -11.68 8.79 27.54
CA PHE A 95 -11.24 8.97 26.16
C PHE A 95 -10.10 9.98 26.05
N THR A 96 -10.25 11.17 26.64
CA THR A 96 -9.28 12.27 26.55
C THR A 96 -7.95 11.87 27.18
N SER A 97 -7.98 11.33 28.40
CA SER A 97 -6.79 10.84 29.12
C SER A 97 -6.10 9.68 28.39
N SER A 98 -6.86 8.69 27.88
CA SER A 98 -6.32 7.59 27.08
C SER A 98 -5.67 8.07 25.78
N SER A 99 -6.27 9.06 25.11
CA SER A 99 -5.75 9.61 23.85
C SER A 99 -4.50 10.45 24.06
N LEU A 100 -4.48 11.31 25.08
CA LEU A 100 -3.26 12.04 25.49
C LEU A 100 -2.13 11.08 25.87
N PHE A 101 -2.45 10.00 26.62
CA PHE A 101 -1.48 8.96 26.93
C PHE A 101 -0.95 8.27 25.66
N LYS A 102 -1.81 7.91 24.71
CA LYS A 102 -1.40 7.33 23.41
C LYS A 102 -0.52 8.26 22.57
N VAL A 103 -0.68 9.58 22.67
CA VAL A 103 0.18 10.56 21.99
C VAL A 103 1.58 10.61 22.62
N VAL A 104 1.67 10.57 23.95
CA VAL A 104 2.94 10.70 24.67
C VAL A 104 3.69 9.37 24.83
N TYR A 105 2.98 8.24 24.90
CA TYR A 105 3.57 6.91 25.11
C TYR A 105 4.67 6.53 24.10
N PRO A 106 4.56 6.83 22.78
CA PRO A 106 5.63 6.58 21.81
C PRO A 106 6.92 7.38 22.05
N LEU A 107 6.91 8.39 22.93
CA LEU A 107 8.13 9.09 23.35
C LEU A 107 8.90 8.38 24.46
N VAL A 108 8.26 7.46 25.19
CA VAL A 108 8.93 6.68 26.24
C VAL A 108 10.09 5.92 25.59
N ALA A 109 11.29 6.08 26.16
CA ALA A 109 12.48 5.50 25.57
C ALA A 109 12.41 3.97 25.59
N SER A 110 12.50 3.35 24.41
CA SER A 110 12.65 1.90 24.28
C SER A 110 14.11 1.56 23.97
N SER A 111 14.69 0.63 24.71
CA SER A 111 16.02 0.09 24.46
C SER A 111 16.08 -0.86 23.26
N SER A 112 14.94 -1.25 22.68
CA SER A 112 14.86 -2.19 21.55
C SER A 112 15.56 -1.71 20.28
N SER A 113 15.66 -0.38 20.09
CA SER A 113 16.35 0.22 18.96
C SER A 113 17.87 -0.02 18.99
N GLY A 114 18.44 -0.31 20.17
CA GLY A 114 19.89 -0.38 20.41
C GLY A 114 20.63 0.94 20.23
N PHE A 115 19.93 2.06 20.07
CA PHE A 115 20.51 3.40 20.06
C PHE A 115 20.48 4.02 21.47
N PRO A 116 21.35 5.01 21.76
CA PRO A 116 21.25 5.85 22.96
C PRO A 116 19.86 6.45 23.17
N ILE A 117 19.53 6.78 24.43
CA ILE A 117 18.20 7.31 24.79
C ILE A 117 17.88 8.61 24.04
N ASP A 118 18.88 9.46 23.80
CA ASP A 118 18.78 10.71 23.04
C ASP A 118 18.84 10.51 21.52
N ALA A 119 19.16 9.32 21.03
CA ALA A 119 19.26 8.99 19.61
C ALA A 119 17.96 8.34 19.08
N PHE A 120 17.11 9.15 18.46
CA PHE A 120 15.90 8.69 17.78
C PHE A 120 15.67 9.33 16.39
N ASP A 121 14.86 8.63 15.60
CA ASP A 121 14.30 9.05 14.31
C ASP A 121 12.83 8.61 14.26
N ILE A 122 11.91 9.57 14.39
CA ILE A 122 10.46 9.35 14.23
C ILE A 122 10.09 9.86 12.85
N SER A 123 9.44 9.05 12.02
CA SER A 123 9.07 9.44 10.66
C SER A 123 7.71 8.88 10.28
N THR A 124 6.96 9.67 9.51
CA THR A 124 5.68 9.28 8.93
C THR A 124 5.67 9.70 7.47
N VAL A 125 5.25 8.79 6.60
CA VAL A 125 5.22 8.98 5.15
C VAL A 125 3.87 8.51 4.63
N THR A 126 3.18 9.37 3.90
CA THR A 126 2.01 9.03 3.08
C THR A 126 2.38 9.24 1.63
N TYR A 127 2.16 8.24 0.77
CA TYR A 127 2.46 8.34 -0.65
C TYR A 127 1.37 7.71 -1.52
N GLN A 128 1.29 8.16 -2.76
CA GLN A 128 0.33 7.64 -3.73
C GLN A 128 0.89 6.45 -4.50
N GLY A 129 0.51 5.23 -4.09
CA GLY A 129 0.76 3.99 -4.83
C GLY A 129 -0.39 3.62 -5.77
N GLY A 130 -0.30 2.40 -6.30
CA GLY A 130 -1.28 1.82 -7.20
C GLY A 130 -1.19 2.35 -8.63
N THR A 131 -2.34 2.42 -9.31
CA THR A 131 -2.48 2.92 -10.69
C THR A 131 -3.45 4.11 -10.76
N PRO A 132 -3.38 4.97 -11.79
CA PRO A 132 -4.24 6.16 -11.86
C PRO A 132 -5.76 5.88 -11.84
N ASP A 133 -6.19 4.66 -12.20
CA ASP A 133 -7.58 4.19 -12.14
C ASP A 133 -7.93 3.38 -10.87
N SER A 134 -6.95 3.06 -10.03
CA SER A 134 -7.15 2.55 -8.67
C SER A 134 -6.05 3.10 -7.75
N PRO A 135 -6.14 4.38 -7.36
CA PRO A 135 -5.16 5.01 -6.49
C PRO A 135 -5.14 4.32 -5.11
N LEU A 136 -3.95 3.88 -4.68
CA LEU A 136 -3.71 3.26 -3.38
C LEU A 136 -2.90 4.19 -2.47
N PRO A 137 -3.54 4.99 -1.60
CA PRO A 137 -2.82 5.86 -0.67
C PRO A 137 -2.18 5.03 0.44
N ILE A 138 -0.85 4.92 0.44
CA ILE A 138 -0.09 4.10 1.38
C ILE A 138 0.51 4.99 2.46
N TYR A 139 0.11 4.75 3.70
CA TYR A 139 0.69 5.37 4.90
C TYR A 139 1.66 4.40 5.58
N VAL A 140 2.80 4.92 6.02
CA VAL A 140 3.85 4.20 6.76
C VAL A 140 4.38 5.08 7.90
N HIS A 141 4.56 4.51 9.08
CA HIS A 141 5.07 5.19 10.27
C HIS A 141 6.17 4.38 10.95
N GLN A 142 7.26 5.05 11.29
CA GLN A 142 8.35 4.58 12.14
C GLN A 142 8.28 5.29 13.49
N ASN A 143 8.05 4.51 14.55
CA ASN A 143 8.03 5.04 15.92
C ASN A 143 9.46 5.29 16.46
N ARG A 144 9.58 5.87 17.66
CA ARG A 144 10.87 6.17 18.31
C ARG A 144 11.78 4.93 18.44
N GLY A 145 11.20 3.76 18.64
CA GLY A 145 11.93 2.50 18.75
C GLY A 145 12.46 1.97 17.42
N GLY A 146 11.96 2.46 16.27
CA GLY A 146 12.23 1.89 14.95
C GLY A 146 11.25 0.80 14.52
N GLU A 147 10.12 0.66 15.20
CA GLU A 147 9.04 -0.25 14.77
C GLU A 147 8.22 0.37 13.66
N LEU A 148 7.75 -0.48 12.74
CA LEU A 148 7.10 -0.06 11.51
C LEU A 148 5.63 -0.44 11.50
N ASN A 149 4.81 0.53 11.14
CA ASN A 149 3.37 0.43 11.05
C ASN A 149 2.93 0.97 9.69
N GLY A 150 1.84 0.46 9.14
CA GLY A 150 1.27 1.03 7.93
C GLY A 150 -0.24 0.79 7.79
N SER A 151 -0.83 1.52 6.86
CA SER A 151 -2.24 1.42 6.48
C SER A 151 -2.41 1.85 5.02
N SER A 152 -3.25 1.13 4.27
CA SER A 152 -3.82 1.59 3.00
C SER A 152 -5.24 2.14 3.13
N TYR A 153 -5.84 2.03 4.33
CA TYR A 153 -7.24 2.37 4.53
C TYR A 153 -7.46 3.86 4.31
N LEU A 154 -8.27 4.20 3.29
CA LEU A 154 -8.50 5.59 2.88
C LEU A 154 -8.96 6.46 4.06
N GLY A 155 -9.89 5.97 4.88
CA GLY A 155 -10.37 6.71 6.05
C GLY A 155 -9.26 7.02 7.06
N PHE A 156 -8.31 6.12 7.26
CA PHE A 156 -7.16 6.37 8.14
C PHE A 156 -6.26 7.47 7.55
N THR A 157 -5.95 7.38 6.25
CA THR A 157 -5.09 8.36 5.56
C THR A 157 -5.72 9.76 5.54
N LYS A 158 -7.04 9.87 5.36
CA LYS A 158 -7.78 11.14 5.50
C LYS A 158 -7.61 11.77 6.89
N HIS A 159 -7.73 10.99 7.96
CA HIS A 159 -7.52 11.50 9.32
C HIS A 159 -6.06 11.91 9.59
N ALA A 160 -5.09 11.20 9.00
CA ALA A 160 -3.67 11.55 9.11
C ALA A 160 -3.34 12.90 8.44
N TYR A 161 -4.04 13.30 7.37
CA TYR A 161 -3.85 14.60 6.70
C TYR A 161 -3.92 15.78 7.67
N SER A 162 -4.93 15.79 8.57
CA SER A 162 -5.10 16.85 9.56
C SER A 162 -3.87 16.99 10.47
N ALA A 163 -3.21 15.89 10.84
CA ALA A 163 -1.99 15.93 11.63
C ALA A 163 -0.79 16.47 10.81
N PHE A 164 -0.64 16.08 9.55
CA PHE A 164 0.38 16.65 8.66
C PHE A 164 0.19 18.17 8.44
N ALA A 165 -1.05 18.65 8.31
CA ALA A 165 -1.36 20.07 8.20
C ALA A 165 -0.95 20.85 9.48
N GLN A 166 -1.19 20.28 10.67
CA GLN A 166 -0.74 20.86 11.95
C GLN A 166 0.79 20.88 12.07
N VAL A 167 1.49 19.83 11.63
CA VAL A 167 2.96 19.84 11.56
C VAL A 167 3.44 20.97 10.63
N ARG A 168 2.87 21.08 9.43
CA ARG A 168 3.24 22.13 8.46
C ARG A 168 3.09 23.52 9.06
N TYR A 169 1.95 23.79 9.72
CA TYR A 169 1.71 25.05 10.41
C TYR A 169 2.77 25.35 11.49
N ALA A 170 3.10 24.36 12.33
CA ALA A 170 4.13 24.51 13.37
C ALA A 170 5.54 24.78 12.79
N VAL A 171 5.95 24.02 11.76
CA VAL A 171 7.26 24.16 11.10
C VAL A 171 7.35 25.52 10.38
N GLU A 172 6.31 25.95 9.67
CA GLU A 172 6.27 27.27 9.03
C GLU A 172 6.29 28.43 10.05
N GLY A 173 5.59 28.27 11.18
CA GLY A 173 5.59 29.25 12.27
C GLY A 173 6.97 29.44 12.90
N ILE A 174 7.65 28.34 13.25
CA ILE A 174 9.02 28.40 13.80
C ILE A 174 10.01 28.97 12.78
N ARG A 175 9.89 28.59 11.50
CA ARG A 175 10.73 29.15 10.43
C ARG A 175 10.58 30.68 10.32
N LYS A 176 9.36 31.22 10.37
CA LYS A 176 9.11 32.67 10.37
C LYS A 176 9.76 33.34 11.60
N ALA A 177 9.55 32.78 12.79
CA ALA A 177 10.11 33.29 14.04
C ALA A 177 11.65 33.18 14.14
N GLN A 178 12.29 32.28 13.39
CA GLN A 178 13.75 32.24 13.24
C GLN A 178 14.24 33.36 12.31
N VAL A 179 13.63 33.52 11.13
CA VAL A 179 13.96 34.60 10.17
C VAL A 179 13.76 36.00 10.78
N GLU A 180 12.76 36.19 11.64
CA GLU A 180 12.54 37.45 12.36
C GLU A 180 13.60 37.71 13.44
N ARG A 181 14.03 36.68 14.18
CA ARG A 181 15.17 36.77 15.12
C ARG A 181 16.46 37.17 14.41
N ASP A 182 16.76 36.54 13.28
CA ASP A 182 17.99 36.81 12.50
C ASP A 182 18.00 38.26 11.97
N LYS A 183 16.85 38.77 11.50
CA LYS A 183 16.71 40.17 11.07
C LYS A 183 16.85 41.18 12.21
N GLY A 184 16.38 40.83 13.42
CA GLY A 184 16.49 41.68 14.60
C GLY A 184 17.93 41.87 15.12
N LEU A 185 18.85 40.97 14.76
CA LEU A 185 20.22 40.97 15.26
C LEU A 185 21.22 41.74 14.38
N ASN A 186 20.89 42.11 13.14
CA ASN A 186 21.78 42.92 12.29
C ASN A 186 21.03 43.70 11.17
N PRO A 187 20.75 45.00 11.35
CA PRO A 187 20.19 45.85 10.29
C PRO A 187 21.16 46.22 9.15
N GLY A 188 22.45 45.89 9.26
CA GLY A 188 23.53 46.48 8.46
C GLY A 188 24.08 45.66 7.27
N SER A 189 23.74 44.38 7.14
CA SER A 189 24.33 43.49 6.12
C SER A 189 23.33 43.15 5.00
N GLN A 190 23.24 44.02 4.00
CA GLN A 190 22.55 43.70 2.74
C GLN A 190 23.40 42.80 1.83
N SER A 191 22.69 42.01 1.00
CA SER A 191 23.16 41.32 -0.21
C SER A 191 24.39 40.40 -0.11
N ARG A 192 24.14 39.13 0.28
CA ARG A 192 24.73 38.00 -0.47
C ARG A 192 23.83 36.76 -0.45
N GLU A 193 23.04 36.59 -1.51
CA GLU A 193 22.41 35.30 -1.84
C GLU A 193 23.51 34.34 -2.30
N THR A 194 23.99 33.47 -1.42
CA THR A 194 24.91 32.38 -1.76
C THR A 194 24.67 31.14 -0.91
N SER A 195 24.25 30.05 -1.57
CA SER A 195 24.46 28.64 -1.19
C SER A 195 24.17 28.21 0.26
N SER A 196 22.99 27.61 0.46
CA SER A 196 22.51 26.99 1.71
C SER A 196 23.18 25.64 2.07
N ASP A 197 24.49 25.47 1.85
CA ASP A 197 25.18 24.16 1.98
C ASP A 197 26.46 24.13 2.84
N SER A 198 26.76 25.19 3.62
CA SER A 198 27.90 25.17 4.55
C SER A 198 27.58 25.80 5.90
N ILE A 199 26.75 25.14 6.70
CA ILE A 199 26.69 25.39 8.15
C ILE A 199 28.00 24.89 8.74
N GLN A 200 28.84 25.82 9.22
CA GLN A 200 30.19 25.53 9.70
C GLN A 200 30.17 24.56 10.89
N ALA A 201 31.13 23.63 10.92
CA ALA A 201 31.07 22.41 11.73
C ALA A 201 31.45 22.58 13.22
N HIS A 202 31.62 23.82 13.71
CA HIS A 202 32.08 24.12 15.07
C HIS A 202 31.14 25.11 15.76
N GLU A 203 30.05 24.59 16.34
CA GLU A 203 29.64 24.86 17.74
C GLU A 203 28.34 24.11 18.12
N LEU A 204 28.36 23.58 19.34
CA LEU A 204 27.38 22.73 20.03
C LEU A 204 26.92 21.43 19.34
N GLU A 205 27.11 20.34 20.09
CA GLU A 205 26.90 18.94 19.70
C GLU A 205 25.42 18.54 19.66
N SER A 206 24.53 19.33 20.26
CA SER A 206 23.10 19.07 20.30
C SER A 206 22.33 19.73 19.15
N GLY A 207 21.28 19.04 18.69
CA GLY A 207 20.37 19.54 17.67
C GLY A 207 19.39 18.49 17.19
N THR A 208 18.13 18.90 17.04
CA THR A 208 17.08 18.10 16.40
C THR A 208 16.84 18.66 15.01
N LEU A 209 16.93 17.82 13.99
CA LEU A 209 16.63 18.15 12.61
C LEU A 209 15.22 17.67 12.28
N VAL A 210 14.40 18.57 11.76
CA VAL A 210 13.10 18.24 11.17
C VAL A 210 13.21 18.34 9.66
N THR A 211 12.66 17.36 8.95
CA THR A 211 12.42 17.43 7.51
C THR A 211 10.94 17.20 7.27
N MET A 212 10.30 18.13 6.56
CA MET A 212 8.86 18.14 6.31
C MET A 212 8.57 18.41 4.83
N HIS A 213 7.67 17.64 4.25
CA HIS A 213 7.14 17.80 2.90
C HIS A 213 5.64 17.47 2.94
N LEU A 214 4.81 18.33 2.35
CA LEU A 214 3.37 18.09 2.18
C LEU A 214 2.94 18.70 0.86
N GLN A 215 2.55 17.83 -0.07
CA GLN A 215 2.12 18.17 -1.41
C GLN A 215 0.67 17.71 -1.60
N ASP A 216 -0.19 18.65 -1.95
CA ASP A 216 -1.60 18.41 -2.22
C ASP A 216 -1.77 18.09 -3.71
N GLY A 217 -2.33 16.93 -4.03
CA GLY A 217 -2.39 16.37 -5.39
C GLY A 217 -3.34 17.09 -6.35
N THR A 218 -4.07 18.10 -5.89
CA THR A 218 -4.92 18.98 -6.71
C THR A 218 -4.16 20.15 -7.33
N ARG A 219 -2.86 20.30 -7.03
CA ARG A 219 -2.05 21.44 -7.50
C ARG A 219 -1.18 21.03 -8.68
N GLU A 220 -1.25 21.80 -9.78
CA GLU A 220 -0.45 21.53 -10.98
C GLU A 220 1.06 21.61 -10.67
N PRO A 221 1.90 20.75 -11.27
CA PRO A 221 3.32 20.60 -10.93
C PRO A 221 4.23 21.78 -11.38
N ASP A 222 3.64 22.84 -11.93
CA ASP A 222 4.33 23.92 -12.63
C ASP A 222 4.54 25.20 -11.78
N GLU A 223 4.33 25.16 -10.45
CA GLU A 223 4.76 26.25 -9.54
C GLU A 223 6.26 26.09 -9.14
N PRO A 224 7.19 26.90 -9.68
CA PRO A 224 8.61 26.78 -9.37
C PRO A 224 8.93 27.31 -7.97
N GLY A 225 8.84 26.44 -6.96
CA GLY A 225 9.32 26.74 -5.60
C GLY A 225 8.77 25.85 -4.48
N VAL A 226 7.75 25.04 -4.74
CA VAL A 226 7.00 24.33 -3.67
C VAL A 226 7.62 22.96 -3.30
N ASP A 227 8.34 22.31 -4.21
CA ASP A 227 8.69 20.88 -4.08
C ASP A 227 10.01 20.57 -3.31
N GLN A 228 10.63 21.55 -2.65
CA GLN A 228 11.81 21.26 -1.83
C GLN A 228 11.40 20.90 -0.39
N PRO A 229 11.84 19.76 0.16
CA PRO A 229 11.50 19.36 1.52
C PRO A 229 12.10 20.37 2.52
N LEU A 230 11.23 20.97 3.33
CA LEU A 230 11.61 21.97 4.30
C LEU A 230 12.42 21.33 5.43
N LYS A 231 13.71 21.67 5.50
CA LYS A 231 14.63 21.27 6.57
C LYS A 231 14.73 22.38 7.60
N LEU A 232 14.55 22.06 8.87
CA LEU A 232 14.56 23.00 9.99
C LEU A 232 15.41 22.45 11.14
N ARG A 233 16.39 23.23 11.61
CA ARG A 233 17.15 22.91 12.83
C ARG A 233 16.42 23.51 14.04
N LEU A 234 16.14 22.67 15.03
CA LEU A 234 15.56 23.08 16.30
C LEU A 234 16.67 23.16 17.35
N THR A 235 16.66 24.24 18.12
CA THR A 235 17.68 24.53 19.14
C THR A 235 17.08 24.64 20.54
N ASN A 236 15.82 25.05 20.64
CA ASN A 236 15.10 25.21 21.91
C ASN A 236 14.14 24.03 22.14
N LEU A 237 14.02 23.55 23.38
CA LEU A 237 13.03 22.56 23.80
C LEU A 237 11.59 22.98 23.45
N GLY A 238 11.27 24.28 23.53
CA GLY A 238 9.97 24.80 23.10
C GLY A 238 9.68 24.52 21.62
N GLU A 239 10.65 24.83 20.73
CA GLU A 239 10.56 24.53 19.29
C GLU A 239 10.42 23.02 19.04
N ILE A 240 11.15 22.19 19.80
CA ILE A 240 11.09 20.73 19.74
C ILE A 240 9.69 20.23 20.11
N VAL A 241 9.13 20.65 21.25
CA VAL A 241 7.80 20.21 21.69
C VAL A 241 6.69 20.66 20.72
N SER A 242 6.77 21.90 20.22
CA SER A 242 5.81 22.46 19.26
C SER A 242 5.71 21.70 17.94
N ILE A 243 6.77 21.00 17.50
CA ILE A 243 6.73 20.13 16.31
C ILE A 243 6.49 18.67 16.70
N LEU A 244 7.13 18.19 17.76
CA LEU A 244 7.08 16.78 18.16
C LEU A 244 5.66 16.34 18.52
N VAL A 245 4.87 17.18 19.17
CA VAL A 245 3.46 16.86 19.49
C VAL A 245 2.62 16.66 18.22
N PRO A 246 2.54 17.61 17.26
CA PRO A 246 1.92 17.36 15.96
C PRO A 246 2.46 16.14 15.20
N VAL A 247 3.76 15.84 15.28
CA VAL A 247 4.33 14.64 14.64
C VAL A 247 3.81 13.36 15.28
N LEU A 248 3.66 13.31 16.61
CA LEU A 248 3.06 12.16 17.29
C LEU A 248 1.57 12.00 16.94
N LEU A 249 0.85 13.10 16.67
CA LEU A 249 -0.52 13.03 16.15
C LEU A 249 -0.61 12.37 14.77
N THR A 250 0.46 12.37 13.97
CA THR A 250 0.49 11.59 12.72
C THR A 250 0.56 10.09 12.98
N GLY A 251 0.92 9.64 14.19
CA GLY A 251 1.16 8.24 14.54
C GLY A 251 -0.13 7.39 14.60
N PRO A 252 -0.05 6.09 14.29
CA PRO A 252 -1.22 5.29 13.97
C PRO A 252 -2.09 4.92 15.18
N ASP A 253 -1.51 4.76 16.36
CA ASP A 253 -2.25 4.51 17.60
C ASP A 253 -3.08 5.73 18.03
N THR A 254 -2.63 6.94 17.65
CA THR A 254 -3.37 8.20 17.83
C THR A 254 -4.46 8.34 16.77
N VAL A 255 -4.15 8.16 15.49
CA VAL A 255 -5.14 8.26 14.39
C VAL A 255 -6.28 7.25 14.58
N SER A 256 -5.96 5.98 14.89
CA SER A 256 -6.97 4.95 15.18
C SER A 256 -7.76 5.24 16.48
N GLY A 257 -7.09 5.78 17.50
CA GLY A 257 -7.74 6.23 18.74
C GLY A 257 -8.76 7.35 18.50
N LEU A 258 -8.37 8.35 17.69
CA LEU A 258 -9.23 9.45 17.27
C LEU A 258 -10.41 8.96 16.44
N GLN A 259 -10.17 8.13 15.42
CA GLN A 259 -11.23 7.57 14.57
C GLN A 259 -12.23 6.74 15.41
N SER A 260 -11.73 5.91 16.32
CA SER A 260 -12.57 5.11 17.24
C SER A 260 -13.44 5.96 18.15
N ALA A 261 -12.95 7.14 18.54
CA ALA A 261 -13.68 8.05 19.41
C ALA A 261 -14.66 8.96 18.66
N LEU A 262 -14.29 9.45 17.47
CA LEU A 262 -15.22 10.11 16.57
C LEU A 262 -16.40 9.19 16.25
N ARG A 263 -16.15 7.89 16.01
CA ARG A 263 -17.18 6.87 15.84
C ARG A 263 -18.14 6.83 17.03
N LYS A 264 -17.62 6.58 18.24
CA LYS A 264 -18.41 6.56 19.48
C LYS A 264 -19.17 7.86 19.75
N LEU A 265 -18.58 9.00 19.43
CA LEU A 265 -19.20 10.31 19.63
C LEU A 265 -20.36 10.54 18.67
N GLY A 266 -20.28 10.08 17.42
CA GLY A 266 -21.44 10.09 16.53
C GLY A 266 -22.48 9.02 16.85
N ASP A 267 -22.08 7.86 17.37
CA ASP A 267 -23.03 6.87 17.92
C ASP A 267 -23.86 7.51 19.06
N LEU A 268 -23.22 8.23 19.99
CA LEU A 268 -23.88 8.99 21.07
C LEU A 268 -24.75 10.14 20.56
N LEU A 269 -24.25 10.93 19.59
CA LEU A 269 -24.96 12.09 19.06
C LEU A 269 -25.96 11.75 17.94
N SER A 270 -26.12 10.47 17.57
CA SER A 270 -26.86 10.02 16.38
C SER A 270 -26.41 10.73 15.07
N ILE A 271 -25.12 11.04 14.96
CA ILE A 271 -24.50 11.69 13.80
C ILE A 271 -23.78 10.65 12.96
N ASN A 272 -24.04 10.63 11.64
CA ASN A 272 -23.23 9.87 10.69
C ASN A 272 -21.79 10.42 10.63
N VAL A 273 -20.89 9.77 11.36
CA VAL A 273 -19.47 10.16 11.51
C VAL A 273 -18.73 10.09 10.18
N GLU A 274 -18.99 9.04 9.39
CA GLU A 274 -18.27 8.80 8.14
C GLU A 274 -18.57 9.87 7.09
N GLU A 275 -19.75 10.50 7.17
CA GLU A 275 -20.21 11.55 6.26
C GLU A 275 -19.93 12.98 6.78
N LYS A 276 -19.99 13.22 8.10
CA LYS A 276 -19.88 14.58 8.67
C LYS A 276 -18.59 14.88 9.43
N LEU A 277 -17.83 13.87 9.85
CA LEU A 277 -16.65 14.02 10.70
C LEU A 277 -15.36 13.46 10.07
N THR A 278 -15.43 12.75 8.94
CA THR A 278 -14.23 12.48 8.14
C THR A 278 -13.71 13.80 7.56
N PRO A 279 -12.44 14.15 7.78
CA PRO A 279 -11.91 15.38 7.22
C PRO A 279 -11.88 15.31 5.69
N ASN A 280 -12.31 16.41 5.05
CA ASN A 280 -12.13 16.63 3.62
C ASN A 280 -10.63 16.87 3.34
N SER A 281 -9.88 15.79 3.15
CA SER A 281 -8.52 15.86 2.61
C SER A 281 -8.56 15.77 1.07
N PRO A 282 -7.71 16.52 0.35
CA PRO A 282 -7.39 16.17 -1.02
C PRO A 282 -6.65 14.82 -1.06
N ASP A 283 -6.45 14.26 -2.25
CA ASP A 283 -5.36 13.29 -2.44
C ASP A 283 -4.05 14.01 -2.14
N PHE A 284 -3.15 13.41 -1.36
CA PHE A 284 -1.95 14.11 -0.90
C PHE A 284 -0.78 13.14 -0.74
N THR A 285 0.43 13.70 -0.79
CA THR A 285 1.66 12.98 -0.49
C THR A 285 2.46 13.79 0.52
N ALA A 286 2.84 13.14 1.63
CA ALA A 286 3.44 13.79 2.78
C ALA A 286 4.61 12.98 3.33
N MET A 287 5.63 13.67 3.80
CA MET A 287 6.71 13.10 4.58
C MET A 287 7.03 14.02 5.73
N VAL A 288 7.08 13.46 6.93
CA VAL A 288 7.68 14.11 8.08
C VAL A 288 8.73 13.19 8.70
N SER A 289 9.82 13.79 9.17
CA SER A 289 10.77 13.12 10.04
C SER A 289 11.36 14.09 11.06
N VAL A 290 11.48 13.63 12.30
CA VAL A 290 12.12 14.32 13.42
C VAL A 290 13.28 13.44 13.87
N ARG A 291 14.50 13.94 13.66
CA ARG A 291 15.74 13.19 13.79
C ARG A 291 16.67 13.92 14.75
N THR A 292 17.41 13.17 15.55
CA THR A 292 18.43 13.73 16.44
C THR A 292 19.81 13.64 15.81
N ARG A 293 20.70 14.59 16.12
CA ARG A 293 22.09 14.55 15.63
C ARG A 293 22.85 13.32 16.16
N THR A 294 22.52 12.83 17.37
CA THR A 294 23.04 11.57 17.92
C THR A 294 22.61 10.37 17.08
N PHE A 295 21.35 10.32 16.63
CA PHE A 295 20.93 9.29 15.68
C PHE A 295 21.66 9.43 14.33
N GLN A 296 21.84 10.65 13.81
CA GLN A 296 22.54 10.87 12.54
C GLN A 296 24.02 10.44 12.59
N SER A 297 24.73 10.71 13.69
CA SER A 297 26.13 10.28 13.88
C SER A 297 26.23 8.76 14.10
N ALA A 298 25.37 8.17 14.93
CA ALA A 298 25.32 6.72 15.14
C ALA A 298 24.93 5.95 13.87
N SER A 299 24.05 6.51 13.02
CA SER A 299 23.61 5.86 11.78
C SER A 299 24.56 6.09 10.60
N SER A 300 25.21 7.26 10.50
CA SER A 300 26.15 7.55 9.39
C SER A 300 27.40 6.66 9.37
N SER A 301 27.80 6.10 10.51
CA SER A 301 28.90 5.12 10.59
C SER A 301 28.48 3.70 10.19
N CYS A 302 27.23 3.31 10.43
CA CYS A 302 26.74 1.94 10.24
C CYS A 302 25.92 1.72 8.96
N LEU A 303 25.34 2.78 8.39
CA LEU A 303 24.45 2.69 7.22
C LEU A 303 25.10 2.74 5.82
N PRO A 304 26.30 3.30 5.55
CA PRO A 304 26.78 3.49 4.17
C PRO A 304 26.72 2.22 3.31
N GLU A 305 27.24 1.11 3.84
CA GLU A 305 27.26 -0.22 3.20
C GLU A 305 26.03 -1.09 3.54
N ALA A 306 25.07 -0.56 4.31
CA ALA A 306 23.89 -1.30 4.70
C ALA A 306 22.87 -1.41 3.54
N ASP A 307 22.36 -2.62 3.36
CA ASP A 307 21.24 -2.99 2.48
C ASP A 307 19.87 -2.63 3.08
N PHE A 308 19.84 -1.83 4.14
CA PHE A 308 18.62 -1.31 4.77
C PHE A 308 18.79 0.16 5.17
N ARG A 309 17.68 0.88 5.31
CA ARG A 309 17.62 2.28 5.78
C ARG A 309 16.44 2.47 6.74
N PRO A 310 16.51 3.37 7.73
CA PRO A 310 15.32 3.83 8.44
C PRO A 310 14.36 4.53 7.47
N LEU A 311 13.07 4.60 7.80
CA LEU A 311 12.02 5.17 6.96
C LEU A 311 12.39 6.56 6.43
N SER A 312 12.94 7.43 7.30
CA SER A 312 13.33 8.80 6.98
C SER A 312 14.47 8.94 5.94
N LEU A 313 15.23 7.87 5.70
CA LEU A 313 16.32 7.78 4.71
C LEU A 313 16.04 6.75 3.60
N SER A 314 14.87 6.11 3.66
CA SER A 314 14.41 5.14 2.67
C SER A 314 13.90 5.83 1.40
N LEU A 315 13.79 5.09 0.31
CA LEU A 315 13.18 5.59 -0.93
C LEU A 315 11.69 5.92 -0.76
N LEU A 316 11.02 5.40 0.28
CA LEU A 316 9.62 5.72 0.55
C LEU A 316 9.43 7.19 0.93
N ALA A 317 10.32 7.73 1.75
CA ALA A 317 10.28 9.11 2.26
C ALA A 317 10.48 10.18 1.17
N HIS A 318 10.73 9.77 -0.07
CA HIS A 318 10.81 10.65 -1.21
C HIS A 318 9.79 10.19 -2.26
N ALA A 319 8.64 10.86 -2.32
CA ALA A 319 7.54 10.60 -3.25
C ALA A 319 8.02 10.29 -4.69
N ASP A 320 8.85 11.21 -5.21
CA ASP A 320 9.52 11.20 -6.51
C ASP A 320 10.32 9.92 -6.80
N ARG A 321 10.77 9.19 -5.77
CA ARG A 321 11.75 8.09 -5.89
C ARG A 321 11.15 6.71 -6.00
N GLN A 322 9.82 6.59 -5.96
CA GLN A 322 9.12 5.29 -5.92
C GLN A 322 8.81 4.72 -7.31
N ILE A 323 9.10 5.46 -8.38
CA ILE A 323 8.63 5.14 -9.73
C ILE A 323 9.56 4.14 -10.44
N SER A 324 8.99 3.07 -10.98
CA SER A 324 9.72 1.97 -11.61
C SER A 324 10.31 2.34 -12.98
N HIS A 325 11.61 2.68 -13.03
CA HIS A 325 12.30 2.87 -14.32
C HIS A 325 13.79 2.50 -14.30
N PRO A 326 14.32 1.75 -15.30
CA PRO A 326 15.72 1.29 -15.29
C PRO A 326 16.77 2.40 -15.46
N LYS A 327 16.37 3.62 -15.84
CA LYS A 327 17.27 4.78 -16.00
C LYS A 327 17.22 5.77 -14.85
N VAL A 328 16.29 5.59 -13.90
CA VAL A 328 16.17 6.42 -12.70
C VAL A 328 17.15 5.86 -11.66
N PRO A 329 17.87 6.69 -10.88
CA PRO A 329 18.84 6.19 -9.89
C PRO A 329 18.18 5.19 -8.93
N THR A 330 18.91 4.16 -8.50
CA THR A 330 18.35 3.08 -7.66
C THR A 330 18.74 3.19 -6.19
N THR A 331 19.78 3.99 -5.88
CA THR A 331 20.31 4.20 -4.52
C THR A 331 20.06 5.64 -4.06
N THR A 332 19.84 5.86 -2.75
CA THR A 332 19.61 7.21 -2.20
C THR A 332 20.76 8.16 -2.55
N ALA A 333 22.01 7.69 -2.50
CA ALA A 333 23.18 8.50 -2.84
C ALA A 333 23.23 8.93 -4.32
N ALA A 334 22.86 8.06 -5.27
CA ALA A 334 22.83 8.42 -6.69
C ALA A 334 21.65 9.34 -7.04
N TRP A 335 20.58 9.31 -6.24
CA TRP A 335 19.48 10.26 -6.31
C TRP A 335 19.87 11.66 -5.83
N ASP A 336 20.61 11.76 -4.73
CA ASP A 336 21.04 13.04 -4.16
C ASP A 336 22.05 13.77 -5.08
N LEU A 337 22.70 13.05 -5.99
CA LEU A 337 23.61 13.57 -7.02
C LEU A 337 22.91 13.87 -8.37
N ALA A 338 21.64 13.51 -8.55
CA ALA A 338 20.94 13.63 -9.83
C ALA A 338 20.21 14.98 -9.96
N SER A 339 20.29 15.59 -11.15
CA SER A 339 19.60 16.85 -11.43
C SER A 339 18.08 16.72 -11.28
N THR A 340 17.49 17.60 -10.46
CA THR A 340 16.07 17.65 -10.13
C THR A 340 15.17 17.86 -11.36
N ALA A 341 15.61 18.62 -12.35
CA ALA A 341 14.87 18.81 -13.61
C ALA A 341 14.74 17.50 -14.40
N ASN A 342 15.85 16.77 -14.57
CA ASN A 342 15.88 15.47 -15.25
C ASN A 342 15.05 14.40 -14.52
N ILE A 343 14.94 14.52 -13.20
CA ILE A 343 14.07 13.70 -12.35
C ILE A 343 12.60 13.99 -12.67
N LYS A 344 12.17 15.26 -12.56
CA LYS A 344 10.77 15.66 -12.75
C LYS A 344 10.23 15.27 -14.13
N GLN A 345 10.99 15.55 -15.19
CA GLN A 345 10.59 15.15 -16.55
C GLN A 345 10.33 13.65 -16.66
N ARG A 346 11.20 12.81 -16.06
CA ARG A 346 11.04 11.36 -16.11
C ARG A 346 9.88 10.85 -15.26
N ILE A 347 9.58 11.52 -14.15
CA ILE A 347 8.39 11.24 -13.32
C ILE A 347 7.13 11.45 -14.16
N GLN A 348 7.01 12.59 -14.84
CA GLN A 348 5.91 12.91 -15.75
C GLN A 348 5.80 11.88 -16.90
N GLU A 349 6.92 11.54 -17.56
CA GLU A 349 6.96 10.50 -18.61
C GLU A 349 6.48 9.12 -18.15
N ILE A 350 6.55 8.80 -16.85
CA ILE A 350 6.08 7.51 -16.32
C ILE A 350 4.64 7.61 -15.84
N GLN A 351 4.22 8.73 -15.24
CA GLN A 351 2.83 9.02 -14.93
C GLN A 351 1.96 8.93 -16.20
N GLN A 352 2.35 9.62 -17.26
CA GLN A 352 1.66 9.55 -18.57
C GLN A 352 1.59 8.12 -19.13
N ARG A 353 2.65 7.31 -18.99
CA ARG A 353 2.63 5.90 -19.41
C ARG A 353 1.69 5.05 -18.56
N ARG A 354 1.61 5.29 -17.25
CA ARG A 354 0.67 4.62 -16.34
C ARG A 354 -0.77 5.03 -16.59
N GLU A 355 -1.02 6.29 -16.94
CA GLU A 355 -2.33 6.78 -17.37
C GLU A 355 -2.78 6.14 -18.68
N GLN A 356 -1.89 6.08 -19.69
CA GLN A 356 -2.15 5.35 -20.93
C GLN A 356 -2.44 3.87 -20.66
N LEU A 357 -1.67 3.23 -19.78
CA LEU A 357 -1.89 1.84 -19.39
C LEU A 357 -3.24 1.65 -18.67
N ALA A 358 -3.60 2.55 -17.75
CA ALA A 358 -4.87 2.51 -17.05
C ALA A 358 -6.06 2.75 -17.99
N GLN A 359 -5.93 3.65 -18.97
CA GLN A 359 -6.93 3.86 -20.03
C GLN A 359 -7.09 2.60 -20.90
N GLN A 360 -6.00 1.97 -21.31
CA GLN A 360 -6.05 0.69 -22.05
C GLN A 360 -6.63 -0.44 -21.19
N GLY A 361 -6.28 -0.49 -19.90
CA GLY A 361 -6.73 -1.50 -18.94
C GLY A 361 -8.24 -1.52 -18.74
N ARG A 362 -8.91 -0.36 -18.79
CA ARG A 362 -10.38 -0.24 -18.77
C ARG A 362 -11.07 -0.93 -19.95
N GLU A 363 -10.37 -1.19 -21.05
CA GLU A 363 -10.89 -1.94 -22.18
C GLU A 363 -10.64 -3.44 -22.11
N TRP A 364 -9.86 -3.91 -21.13
CA TRP A 364 -9.54 -5.32 -20.95
C TRP A 364 -10.66 -6.04 -20.21
N ASP A 365 -10.95 -7.26 -20.67
CA ASP A 365 -11.92 -8.17 -20.06
C ASP A 365 -11.13 -9.22 -19.28
N ILE A 366 -11.07 -9.07 -17.95
CA ILE A 366 -10.24 -9.86 -17.04
C ILE A 366 -11.06 -11.03 -16.50
N GLU A 367 -10.86 -12.20 -17.09
CA GLU A 367 -11.49 -13.45 -16.66
C GLU A 367 -10.66 -14.13 -15.55
N GLU A 368 -11.19 -15.20 -14.97
CA GLU A 368 -10.50 -15.96 -13.91
C GLU A 368 -9.15 -16.53 -14.37
N LEU A 369 -9.02 -16.93 -15.64
CA LEU A 369 -7.85 -17.67 -16.15
C LEU A 369 -7.06 -16.92 -17.23
N ALA A 370 -7.57 -15.79 -17.73
CA ALA A 370 -7.04 -15.07 -18.89
C ALA A 370 -7.40 -13.59 -18.90
N VAL A 371 -6.59 -12.77 -19.56
CA VAL A 371 -6.87 -11.35 -19.82
C VAL A 371 -7.14 -11.16 -21.31
N ARG A 372 -8.34 -10.70 -21.66
CA ARG A 372 -8.72 -10.38 -23.04
C ARG A 372 -8.41 -8.93 -23.38
N VAL A 373 -7.61 -8.73 -24.42
CA VAL A 373 -7.24 -7.39 -24.94
C VAL A 373 -7.83 -7.20 -26.33
N LYS A 374 -8.32 -5.99 -26.64
CA LYS A 374 -8.77 -5.66 -28.00
C LYS A 374 -7.57 -5.29 -28.88
N CYS A 375 -7.44 -5.97 -30.02
CA CYS A 375 -6.40 -5.73 -31.03
C CYS A 375 -6.99 -5.60 -32.44
N ALA A 376 -8.19 -5.01 -32.53
CA ALA A 376 -8.95 -4.82 -33.77
C ALA A 376 -8.10 -4.26 -34.92
N LYS A 377 -7.26 -3.24 -34.68
CA LYS A 377 -6.38 -2.65 -35.71
C LYS A 377 -5.46 -3.69 -36.38
N TYR A 378 -4.83 -4.57 -35.59
CA TYR A 378 -3.94 -5.60 -36.11
C TYR A 378 -4.70 -6.69 -36.89
N VAL A 379 -5.82 -7.16 -36.35
CA VAL A 379 -6.66 -8.16 -37.03
C VAL A 379 -7.18 -7.61 -38.36
N TYR A 380 -7.73 -6.38 -38.38
CA TYR A 380 -8.26 -5.80 -39.60
C TYR A 380 -7.17 -5.49 -40.64
N THR A 381 -5.94 -5.13 -40.27
CA THR A 381 -4.85 -5.01 -41.25
C THR A 381 -4.44 -6.36 -41.83
N VAL A 382 -4.36 -7.42 -41.02
CA VAL A 382 -4.08 -8.79 -41.51
C VAL A 382 -5.20 -9.28 -42.44
N LEU A 383 -6.47 -9.08 -42.07
CA LEU A 383 -7.61 -9.43 -42.90
C LEU A 383 -7.65 -8.60 -44.20
N ALA A 384 -7.32 -7.31 -44.16
CA ALA A 384 -7.25 -6.46 -45.34
C ALA A 384 -6.15 -6.93 -46.31
N ILE A 385 -4.96 -7.27 -45.80
CA ILE A 385 -3.86 -7.84 -46.60
C ILE A 385 -4.29 -9.17 -47.24
N ALA A 386 -4.86 -10.09 -46.45
CA ALA A 386 -5.34 -11.37 -46.96
C ALA A 386 -6.45 -11.20 -48.01
N THR A 387 -7.37 -10.24 -47.81
CA THR A 387 -8.42 -9.88 -48.77
C THR A 387 -7.82 -9.32 -50.06
N ALA A 388 -6.79 -8.46 -49.97
CA ALA A 388 -6.09 -7.93 -51.13
C ALA A 388 -5.40 -9.04 -51.96
N PHE A 389 -4.82 -10.06 -51.32
CA PHE A 389 -4.30 -11.23 -52.03
C PHE A 389 -5.39 -12.05 -52.71
N VAL A 390 -6.52 -12.32 -52.03
CA VAL A 390 -7.65 -13.06 -52.61
C VAL A 390 -8.27 -12.32 -53.79
N VAL A 391 -8.59 -11.03 -53.62
CA VAL A 391 -9.18 -10.19 -54.67
C VAL A 391 -8.19 -9.98 -55.82
N GLY A 392 -6.90 -9.72 -55.52
CA GLY A 392 -5.85 -9.60 -56.54
C GLY A 392 -5.68 -10.87 -57.37
N GLY A 393 -5.65 -12.04 -56.70
CA GLY A 393 -5.59 -13.35 -57.37
C GLY A 393 -6.80 -13.62 -58.27
N LEU A 394 -8.01 -13.28 -57.82
CA LEU A 394 -9.23 -13.38 -58.62
C LEU A 394 -9.22 -12.42 -59.82
N VAL A 395 -8.84 -11.16 -59.62
CA VAL A 395 -8.74 -10.16 -60.69
C VAL A 395 -7.72 -10.62 -61.74
N CYS A 396 -6.55 -11.12 -61.34
CA CYS A 396 -5.58 -11.72 -62.27
C CYS A 396 -6.20 -12.92 -63.03
N GLY A 397 -6.86 -13.84 -62.33
CA GLY A 397 -7.53 -14.99 -62.94
C GLY A 397 -8.56 -14.61 -64.02
N PHE A 398 -9.36 -13.56 -63.79
CA PHE A 398 -10.39 -13.11 -64.74
C PHE A 398 -9.87 -12.17 -65.85
N THR A 399 -8.80 -11.41 -65.62
CA THR A 399 -8.30 -10.39 -66.58
C THR A 399 -7.18 -10.88 -67.49
N VAL A 400 -6.44 -11.92 -67.10
CA VAL A 400 -5.27 -12.45 -67.84
C VAL A 400 -5.66 -13.59 -68.80
N GLY A 401 -6.96 -13.83 -69.00
CA GLY A 401 -7.58 -15.09 -69.45
C GLY A 401 -7.05 -15.80 -70.71
N GLU A 402 -6.25 -15.16 -71.57
CA GLU A 402 -5.62 -15.81 -72.74
C GLU A 402 -4.16 -15.37 -73.01
N SER A 403 -3.57 -14.47 -72.20
CA SER A 403 -2.35 -13.75 -72.61
C SER A 403 -1.01 -14.39 -72.20
N ILE A 404 -1.02 -15.46 -71.39
CA ILE A 404 0.20 -16.16 -70.96
C ILE A 404 0.20 -17.61 -71.44
N VAL A 405 0.95 -17.88 -72.51
CA VAL A 405 1.07 -19.23 -73.08
C VAL A 405 1.71 -20.18 -72.07
N GLY A 406 0.95 -21.19 -71.64
CA GLY A 406 1.43 -22.29 -70.77
C GLY A 406 1.18 -22.12 -69.27
N VAL A 407 0.48 -21.07 -68.82
CA VAL A 407 0.09 -20.90 -67.41
C VAL A 407 -1.42 -20.76 -67.30
N ASP A 408 -2.06 -21.66 -66.56
CA ASP A 408 -3.48 -21.55 -66.21
C ASP A 408 -3.69 -20.39 -65.20
N PRO A 409 -4.47 -19.34 -65.55
CA PRO A 409 -4.75 -18.23 -64.65
C PRO A 409 -5.43 -18.64 -63.33
N PHE A 410 -6.17 -19.76 -63.30
CA PHE A 410 -6.80 -20.25 -62.08
C PHE A 410 -5.79 -20.78 -61.05
N ASN A 411 -4.65 -21.33 -61.49
CA ASN A 411 -3.58 -21.73 -60.57
C ASN A 411 -3.01 -20.51 -59.80
N ILE A 412 -2.89 -19.34 -60.43
CA ILE A 412 -2.43 -18.10 -59.78
C ILE A 412 -3.43 -17.67 -58.69
N ALA A 413 -4.74 -17.82 -58.94
CA ALA A 413 -5.76 -17.60 -57.92
C ALA A 413 -5.60 -18.59 -56.76
N THR A 414 -5.42 -19.90 -57.02
CA THR A 414 -5.19 -20.91 -55.97
C THR A 414 -3.96 -20.60 -55.13
N PHE A 415 -2.83 -20.22 -55.73
CA PHE A 415 -1.62 -19.82 -54.98
C PHE A 415 -1.87 -18.57 -54.12
N SER A 416 -2.65 -17.61 -54.61
CA SER A 416 -2.99 -16.39 -53.88
C SER A 416 -3.90 -16.67 -52.68
N TRP A 417 -4.85 -17.60 -52.81
CA TRP A 417 -5.66 -18.10 -51.68
C TRP A 417 -4.82 -18.85 -50.64
N LEU A 418 -3.91 -19.72 -51.07
CA LEU A 418 -2.99 -20.44 -50.18
C LEU A 418 -2.08 -19.46 -49.40
N LEU A 419 -1.54 -18.45 -50.10
CA LEU A 419 -0.70 -17.41 -49.48
C LEU A 419 -1.50 -16.56 -48.48
N ALA A 420 -2.73 -16.15 -48.81
CA ALA A 420 -3.61 -15.43 -47.89
C ALA A 420 -3.93 -16.25 -46.62
N GLY A 421 -4.23 -17.54 -46.77
CA GLY A 421 -4.44 -18.46 -45.65
C GLY A 421 -3.18 -18.62 -44.78
N PHE A 422 -2.01 -18.76 -45.41
CA PHE A 422 -0.73 -18.84 -44.72
C PHE A 422 -0.40 -17.55 -43.93
N ILE A 423 -0.62 -16.38 -44.52
CA ILE A 423 -0.45 -15.07 -43.85
C ILE A 423 -1.32 -14.99 -42.59
N ILE A 424 -2.60 -15.39 -42.65
CA ILE A 424 -3.49 -15.39 -41.48
C ILE A 424 -2.98 -16.37 -40.40
N LEU A 425 -2.56 -17.58 -40.78
CA LEU A 425 -2.02 -18.57 -39.82
C LEU A 425 -0.74 -18.07 -39.14
N VAL A 426 0.19 -17.51 -39.89
CA VAL A 426 1.43 -16.93 -39.35
C VAL A 426 1.13 -15.75 -38.44
N ALA A 427 0.31 -14.78 -38.88
CA ALA A 427 -0.08 -13.62 -38.10
C ALA A 427 -0.76 -14.01 -36.77
N LYS A 428 -1.60 -15.04 -36.79
CA LYS A 428 -2.22 -15.63 -35.61
C LYS A 428 -1.18 -16.21 -34.64
N SER A 429 -0.17 -16.93 -35.13
CA SER A 429 0.87 -17.56 -34.30
C SER A 429 1.91 -16.59 -33.70
N ILE A 430 2.08 -15.38 -34.25
CA ILE A 430 3.14 -14.45 -33.82
C ILE A 430 2.90 -13.86 -32.42
N ARG A 431 1.64 -13.69 -32.00
CA ARG A 431 1.30 -12.92 -30.78
C ARG A 431 0.95 -13.76 -29.55
N VAL A 432 0.28 -14.90 -29.74
CA VAL A 432 -0.23 -15.77 -28.67
C VAL A 432 -0.17 -17.22 -29.13
N ASN A 433 0.16 -18.13 -28.23
CA ASN A 433 0.35 -19.55 -28.55
C ASN A 433 -0.98 -20.23 -28.97
N GLU A 434 -2.08 -19.91 -28.27
CA GLU A 434 -3.43 -20.40 -28.57
C GLU A 434 -4.42 -19.24 -28.74
N TRP A 435 -4.74 -18.88 -29.98
CA TRP A 435 -5.74 -17.84 -30.28
C TRP A 435 -7.02 -18.46 -30.91
N PRO A 436 -8.18 -18.46 -30.21
CA PRO A 436 -9.44 -18.93 -30.77
C PRO A 436 -9.87 -18.14 -32.02
N TRP A 437 -10.36 -18.82 -33.06
CA TRP A 437 -10.83 -18.17 -34.29
C TRP A 437 -11.97 -17.16 -34.05
N ARG A 438 -12.85 -17.44 -33.09
CA ARG A 438 -13.91 -16.53 -32.65
C ARG A 438 -13.33 -15.20 -32.14
N ASP A 439 -12.32 -15.28 -31.27
CA ASP A 439 -11.68 -14.10 -30.68
C ASP A 439 -10.90 -13.33 -31.74
N PHE A 440 -10.17 -14.03 -32.62
CA PHE A 440 -9.46 -13.45 -33.75
C PHE A 440 -10.40 -12.62 -34.63
N LEU A 441 -11.51 -13.21 -35.11
CA LEU A 441 -12.49 -12.50 -35.95
C LEU A 441 -13.19 -11.33 -35.23
N LEU A 442 -13.33 -11.40 -33.90
CA LEU A 442 -13.86 -10.30 -33.08
C LEU A 442 -12.81 -9.23 -32.74
N GLY A 443 -11.57 -9.35 -33.23
CA GLY A 443 -10.49 -8.41 -32.94
C GLY A 443 -10.02 -8.45 -31.49
N ARG A 444 -10.15 -9.59 -30.80
CA ARG A 444 -9.79 -9.79 -29.38
C ARG A 444 -8.68 -10.83 -29.25
N VAL A 445 -7.77 -10.64 -28.31
CA VAL A 445 -6.64 -11.54 -28.02
C VAL A 445 -6.77 -12.03 -26.57
N THR A 446 -6.85 -13.34 -26.37
CA THR A 446 -6.88 -14.01 -25.06
C THR A 446 -5.44 -14.27 -24.58
N CYS A 447 -4.94 -13.45 -23.66
CA CYS A 447 -3.61 -13.62 -23.06
C CYS A 447 -3.71 -14.53 -21.82
N ARG A 448 -2.90 -15.60 -21.74
CA ARG A 448 -2.86 -16.52 -20.59
C ARG A 448 -1.60 -16.35 -19.72
N SER A 449 -0.72 -15.43 -20.11
CA SER A 449 0.51 -15.10 -19.37
C SER A 449 0.80 -13.60 -19.40
N LEU A 450 1.61 -13.15 -18.44
CA LEU A 450 2.03 -11.76 -18.35
C LEU A 450 2.99 -11.38 -19.50
N SER A 451 3.82 -12.32 -19.97
CA SER A 451 4.64 -12.12 -21.18
C SER A 451 3.82 -11.98 -22.46
N GLU A 452 2.75 -12.77 -22.67
CA GLU A 452 1.80 -12.58 -23.78
C GLU A 452 1.11 -11.21 -23.68
N LEU A 453 0.62 -10.84 -22.48
CA LEU A 453 -0.02 -9.54 -22.27
C LEU A 453 0.92 -8.38 -22.61
N ARG A 454 2.20 -8.49 -22.23
CA ARG A 454 3.27 -7.55 -22.62
C ARG A 454 3.52 -7.55 -24.14
N ALA A 455 3.59 -8.73 -24.77
CA ALA A 455 3.82 -8.86 -26.21
C ALA A 455 2.65 -8.31 -27.04
N VAL A 456 1.43 -8.34 -26.53
CA VAL A 456 0.22 -7.83 -27.18
C VAL A 456 0.08 -6.32 -26.99
N THR A 457 0.16 -5.83 -25.74
CA THR A 457 -0.05 -4.40 -25.39
C THR A 457 1.17 -3.51 -25.71
N GLY A 458 2.38 -4.06 -25.69
CA GLY A 458 3.62 -3.29 -25.74
C GLY A 458 3.96 -2.53 -24.46
N ALA A 459 3.17 -2.70 -23.39
CA ALA A 459 3.36 -2.01 -22.12
C ALA A 459 4.61 -2.49 -21.35
N ASN A 460 5.03 -1.71 -20.35
CA ASN A 460 6.14 -2.10 -19.48
C ASN A 460 5.73 -3.27 -18.58
N GLU A 461 6.60 -4.26 -18.46
CA GLU A 461 6.39 -5.46 -17.63
C GLU A 461 6.03 -5.14 -16.18
N GLN A 462 6.70 -4.17 -15.59
CA GLN A 462 6.54 -3.82 -14.17
C GLN A 462 5.28 -2.98 -13.95
N ASP A 463 4.91 -2.12 -14.89
CA ASP A 463 3.64 -1.38 -14.80
C ASP A 463 2.44 -2.31 -15.04
N LEU A 464 2.56 -3.33 -15.90
CA LEU A 464 1.57 -4.41 -16.02
C LEU A 464 1.45 -5.23 -14.74
N TYR A 465 2.57 -5.60 -14.12
CA TYR A 465 2.59 -6.32 -12.84
C TYR A 465 1.94 -5.50 -11.72
N LEU A 466 2.26 -4.21 -11.63
CA LEU A 466 1.65 -3.26 -10.70
C LEU A 466 0.14 -3.13 -10.94
N TYR A 467 -0.31 -3.03 -12.19
CA TYR A 467 -1.72 -2.96 -12.54
C TYR A 467 -2.48 -4.20 -12.05
N LEU A 468 -1.96 -5.41 -12.32
CA LEU A 468 -2.58 -6.65 -11.86
C LEU A 468 -2.60 -6.80 -10.34
N LEU A 469 -1.53 -6.41 -9.62
CA LEU A 469 -1.52 -6.41 -8.15
C LEU A 469 -2.52 -5.41 -7.57
N THR A 470 -2.60 -4.20 -8.13
CA THR A 470 -3.49 -3.14 -7.61
C THR A 470 -4.95 -3.49 -7.84
N LYS A 471 -5.26 -4.10 -8.99
CA LYS A 471 -6.60 -4.61 -9.34
C LYS A 471 -6.90 -6.00 -8.78
N GLU A 472 -6.02 -6.60 -7.98
CA GLU A 472 -6.22 -7.95 -7.46
C GLU A 472 -7.53 -8.07 -6.66
N SER A 473 -7.86 -7.10 -5.80
CA SER A 473 -9.10 -7.14 -5.01
C SER A 473 -10.38 -6.91 -5.84
N GLU A 474 -10.25 -6.33 -7.04
CA GLU A 474 -11.37 -5.92 -7.90
C GLU A 474 -11.67 -6.95 -9.00
N THR A 475 -10.72 -7.81 -9.34
CA THR A 475 -10.81 -8.79 -10.45
C THR A 475 -11.20 -10.18 -9.95
N ALA A 476 -11.40 -11.15 -10.86
CA ALA A 476 -11.59 -12.56 -10.52
C ALA A 476 -10.33 -13.42 -10.76
N LEU A 477 -9.21 -12.80 -11.16
CA LEU A 477 -8.04 -13.47 -11.71
C LEU A 477 -7.38 -14.44 -10.71
N ILE A 478 -7.22 -15.69 -11.13
CA ILE A 478 -6.49 -16.74 -10.43
C ILE A 478 -5.10 -16.83 -11.06
N THR A 479 -4.06 -16.71 -10.24
CA THR A 479 -2.68 -16.62 -10.72
C THR A 479 -1.88 -17.89 -10.50
N ARG A 480 -1.03 -18.24 -11.48
CA ARG A 480 -0.14 -19.40 -11.47
C ARG A 480 1.26 -19.03 -11.94
N GLY A 481 2.17 -19.99 -11.94
CA GLY A 481 3.54 -19.80 -12.43
C GLY A 481 4.53 -19.33 -11.35
N PRO A 482 5.81 -19.17 -11.71
CA PRO A 482 6.91 -19.09 -10.75
C PRO A 482 6.90 -17.85 -9.85
N TYR A 483 6.27 -16.75 -10.27
CA TYR A 483 6.29 -15.47 -9.54
C TYR A 483 4.91 -15.05 -9.00
N ASN A 484 3.93 -15.96 -8.96
CA ASN A 484 2.59 -15.66 -8.45
C ASN A 484 2.52 -15.46 -6.91
N LYS A 485 3.62 -15.67 -6.18
CA LYS A 485 3.65 -15.73 -4.71
C LYS A 485 3.05 -14.52 -3.99
N MET A 486 3.09 -13.34 -4.63
CA MET A 486 2.55 -12.10 -4.09
C MET A 486 1.01 -12.10 -4.07
N PHE A 487 0.38 -12.62 -5.11
CA PHE A 487 -1.06 -12.65 -5.25
C PHE A 487 -1.68 -13.52 -4.16
N VAL A 488 -2.77 -13.06 -3.57
CA VAL A 488 -3.62 -13.81 -2.63
C VAL A 488 -4.34 -14.95 -3.37
N ARG A 489 -4.86 -14.69 -4.58
CA ARG A 489 -5.55 -15.71 -5.39
C ARG A 489 -4.57 -16.51 -6.24
N LYS A 490 -4.15 -17.64 -5.68
CA LYS A 490 -3.26 -18.63 -6.31
C LYS A 490 -4.04 -19.88 -6.69
N GLU A 491 -3.64 -20.49 -7.81
CA GLU A 491 -4.08 -21.84 -8.18
C GLU A 491 -3.42 -22.89 -7.27
N GLU A 492 -4.20 -23.65 -6.50
CA GLU A 492 -3.69 -24.72 -5.61
C GLU A 492 -3.72 -26.12 -6.26
N HIS A 493 -4.66 -26.34 -7.18
CA HIS A 493 -4.84 -27.60 -7.90
C HIS A 493 -4.73 -27.32 -9.40
N SER A 494 -3.80 -28.00 -10.08
CA SER A 494 -3.23 -27.67 -11.41
C SER A 494 -4.19 -27.83 -12.60
N SER A 495 -5.31 -27.11 -12.62
CA SER A 495 -6.39 -27.15 -13.60
C SER A 495 -6.56 -25.88 -14.46
N GLY A 496 -5.86 -24.77 -14.14
CA GLY A 496 -5.83 -23.54 -14.94
C GLY A 496 -5.58 -22.26 -14.14
N GLY A 497 -4.99 -21.26 -14.79
CA GLY A 497 -4.77 -19.92 -14.23
C GLY A 497 -3.97 -19.00 -15.16
N PHE A 498 -3.93 -17.71 -14.84
CA PHE A 498 -3.10 -16.73 -15.56
C PHE A 498 -1.64 -16.79 -15.07
N SER A 499 -0.71 -17.00 -16.00
CA SER A 499 0.70 -17.26 -15.68
C SER A 499 1.51 -15.99 -15.43
N ILE A 500 1.95 -15.80 -14.19
CA ILE A 500 2.89 -14.77 -13.77
C ILE A 500 4.32 -15.30 -13.97
N ASP A 501 4.83 -15.07 -15.18
CA ASP A 501 6.12 -15.57 -15.68
C ASP A 501 7.24 -14.50 -15.72
N ILE A 502 6.92 -13.25 -15.35
CA ILE A 502 7.89 -12.16 -15.22
C ILE A 502 8.25 -11.90 -13.75
N LYS A 503 9.54 -11.75 -13.46
CA LYS A 503 10.05 -11.39 -12.14
C LYS A 503 9.62 -9.96 -11.74
N PRO A 504 8.93 -9.76 -10.62
CA PRO A 504 8.70 -8.42 -10.06
C PRO A 504 10.00 -7.82 -9.50
N GLU A 505 10.11 -6.50 -9.59
CA GLU A 505 11.14 -5.70 -8.92
C GLU A 505 10.62 -5.14 -7.59
N ILE A 506 11.49 -4.94 -6.60
CA ILE A 506 11.08 -4.51 -5.25
C ILE A 506 10.36 -3.16 -5.25
N ARG A 507 10.76 -2.22 -6.10
CA ARG A 507 10.03 -0.95 -6.34
C ARG A 507 8.58 -1.14 -6.81
N THR A 508 8.32 -2.15 -7.62
CA THR A 508 6.98 -2.47 -8.14
C THR A 508 6.09 -3.02 -7.03
N LEU A 509 6.66 -3.84 -6.15
CA LEU A 509 6.00 -4.35 -4.94
C LEU A 509 5.70 -3.19 -3.97
N VAL A 510 6.66 -2.31 -3.72
CA VAL A 510 6.51 -1.10 -2.89
C VAL A 510 5.39 -0.18 -3.42
N ALA A 511 5.34 0.05 -4.74
CA ALA A 511 4.29 0.84 -5.38
C ALA A 511 2.91 0.18 -5.27
N ALA A 512 2.84 -1.15 -5.13
CA ALA A 512 1.62 -1.90 -4.87
C ALA A 512 1.25 -2.00 -3.37
N GLY A 513 2.10 -1.51 -2.45
CA GLY A 513 1.88 -1.60 -1.00
C GLY A 513 2.59 -2.77 -0.29
N LEU A 514 3.46 -3.52 -0.97
CA LEU A 514 4.26 -4.59 -0.38
C LEU A 514 5.66 -4.08 -0.02
N ILE A 515 5.89 -3.75 1.25
CA ILE A 515 7.15 -3.15 1.72
C ILE A 515 8.02 -4.22 2.38
N LEU A 516 9.25 -4.42 1.88
CA LEU A 516 10.20 -5.36 2.47
C LEU A 516 11.01 -4.70 3.61
N ILE A 517 10.98 -5.31 4.78
CA ILE A 517 11.65 -4.85 6.00
C ILE A 517 12.69 -5.87 6.40
N LYS A 518 13.92 -5.41 6.65
CA LYS A 518 15.01 -6.25 7.14
C LYS A 518 14.95 -6.36 8.66
N VAL A 519 14.97 -7.59 9.16
CA VAL A 519 14.90 -7.94 10.58
C VAL A 519 16.11 -8.78 11.00
N SER A 520 16.47 -8.68 12.28
CA SER A 520 17.54 -9.46 12.91
C SER A 520 16.97 -10.65 13.67
N MET A 521 17.49 -11.82 13.36
CA MET A 521 17.23 -13.10 14.04
C MET A 521 18.40 -13.46 14.96
N GLN A 522 18.35 -14.62 15.61
CA GLN A 522 19.52 -15.19 16.30
C GLN A 522 20.58 -15.68 15.30
N ASP A 523 20.15 -16.33 14.21
CA ASP A 523 21.05 -16.96 13.23
C ASP A 523 21.45 -16.06 12.05
N GLY A 524 21.10 -14.78 12.09
CA GLY A 524 21.40 -13.83 11.01
C GLY A 524 20.31 -12.78 10.79
N SER A 525 20.03 -12.44 9.53
CA SER A 525 19.02 -11.45 9.15
C SER A 525 18.06 -11.99 8.10
N ALA A 526 16.79 -11.62 8.17
CA ALA A 526 15.75 -11.99 7.21
C ALA A 526 15.04 -10.75 6.64
N LEU A 527 14.23 -10.94 5.59
CA LEU A 527 13.24 -9.96 5.14
C LEU A 527 11.84 -10.46 5.47
N VAL A 528 11.02 -9.57 6.03
CA VAL A 528 9.59 -9.75 6.28
C VAL A 528 8.84 -8.70 5.47
N CYS A 529 7.71 -9.08 4.87
CA CYS A 529 6.89 -8.14 4.12
C CYS A 529 5.81 -7.51 5.01
N LEU A 530 5.75 -6.17 5.03
CA LEU A 530 4.58 -5.41 5.48
C LEU A 530 3.64 -5.31 4.28
N ASP A 531 2.51 -6.02 4.34
CA ASP A 531 1.46 -5.94 3.34
C ASP A 531 0.50 -4.78 3.66
N LEU A 532 0.43 -3.83 2.72
CA LEU A 532 -0.45 -2.65 2.70
C LEU A 532 -1.23 -2.61 1.38
N ARG A 533 -1.52 -3.76 0.78
CA ARG A 533 -2.42 -3.84 -0.37
C ARG A 533 -3.88 -3.65 0.04
N ARG A 534 -4.65 -3.09 -0.90
CA ARG A 534 -6.11 -3.03 -0.83
C ARG A 534 -6.69 -4.43 -0.55
N GLY A 535 -7.49 -4.55 0.50
CA GLY A 535 -8.09 -5.83 0.90
C GLY A 535 -7.19 -6.77 1.72
N SER A 536 -5.91 -6.45 1.94
CA SER A 536 -5.06 -7.12 2.95
C SER A 536 -5.24 -6.52 4.36
N GLU A 537 -6.04 -5.46 4.47
CA GLU A 537 -6.41 -4.80 5.72
C GLU A 537 -7.13 -5.79 6.66
N LYS A 538 -6.55 -6.01 7.84
CA LYS A 538 -7.19 -6.78 8.92
C LYS A 538 -8.37 -5.97 9.48
N ARG A 539 -9.21 -6.58 10.33
CA ARG A 539 -10.33 -5.88 10.99
C ARG A 539 -9.89 -4.63 11.75
N ASP A 540 -8.67 -4.66 12.29
CA ASP A 540 -7.92 -3.46 12.63
C ASP A 540 -7.20 -2.97 11.37
N SER A 541 -7.54 -1.76 10.91
CA SER A 541 -7.12 -1.13 9.64
C SER A 541 -5.61 -0.82 9.51
N ARG A 542 -4.77 -1.45 10.32
CA ARG A 542 -3.32 -1.27 10.40
C ARG A 542 -2.62 -2.62 10.37
N THR A 543 -1.59 -2.74 9.55
CA THR A 543 -0.57 -3.78 9.73
C THR A 543 0.64 -3.20 10.47
N SER A 544 1.24 -3.99 11.35
CA SER A 544 2.35 -3.56 12.21
C SER A 544 3.36 -4.67 12.39
N ILE A 545 4.64 -4.29 12.45
CA ILE A 545 5.77 -5.15 12.68
C ILE A 545 6.55 -4.54 13.84
N ALA A 546 6.55 -5.25 14.97
CA ALA A 546 7.25 -4.92 16.20
C ALA A 546 8.67 -5.53 16.21
N HIS A 547 9.52 -5.10 17.13
CA HIS A 547 10.89 -5.65 17.25
C HIS A 547 10.91 -7.15 17.51
N ILE A 548 10.01 -7.63 18.38
CA ILE A 548 9.85 -9.05 18.65
C ILE A 548 8.61 -9.51 17.90
N GLY A 549 8.78 -10.48 17.00
CA GLY A 549 7.68 -10.97 16.18
C GLY A 549 7.89 -12.38 15.66
N HIS A 550 6.79 -12.96 15.18
CA HIS A 550 6.74 -14.28 14.60
C HIS A 550 5.83 -14.27 13.37
N GLU A 551 6.38 -14.63 12.21
CA GLU A 551 5.65 -14.67 10.94
C GLU A 551 5.63 -16.09 10.41
N SER A 552 4.43 -16.57 10.09
CA SER A 552 4.20 -17.91 9.52
C SER A 552 3.70 -17.85 8.07
N ASN A 553 3.47 -16.64 7.54
CA ASN A 553 2.92 -16.42 6.20
C ASN A 553 3.95 -16.55 5.07
N ASP A 554 3.43 -16.60 3.84
CA ASP A 554 4.15 -16.87 2.58
C ASP A 554 5.19 -15.79 2.16
N HIS A 555 5.26 -14.64 2.83
CA HIS A 555 5.99 -13.44 2.37
C HIS A 555 7.29 -13.16 3.14
N VAL A 556 8.13 -14.19 3.31
CA VAL A 556 9.37 -14.12 4.11
C VAL A 556 10.59 -14.60 3.32
N CYS A 557 11.71 -13.86 3.39
CA CYS A 557 13.02 -14.30 2.90
C CYS A 557 13.96 -14.56 4.08
N ARG A 558 14.38 -15.82 4.30
CA ARG A 558 15.30 -16.17 5.40
C ARG A 558 16.74 -15.72 5.15
N TYR A 559 17.13 -15.62 3.88
CA TYR A 559 18.51 -15.37 3.46
C TYR A 559 18.52 -14.25 2.40
N PRO A 560 18.43 -12.97 2.82
CA PRO A 560 18.57 -11.85 1.91
C PRO A 560 19.93 -11.90 1.22
N PRO A 561 19.99 -11.76 -0.12
CA PRO A 561 21.25 -11.74 -0.84
C PRO A 561 22.11 -10.57 -0.37
N ARG A 562 23.40 -10.81 -0.15
CA ARG A 562 24.39 -9.81 0.25
C ARG A 562 24.98 -9.10 -0.97
N GLN A 563 25.61 -7.96 -0.75
CA GLN A 563 26.32 -7.25 -1.81
C GLN A 563 27.56 -8.06 -2.22
N GLY A 564 27.60 -8.53 -3.47
CA GLY A 564 28.63 -9.42 -4.00
C GLY A 564 28.19 -10.88 -4.21
N ASP A 565 26.99 -11.27 -3.77
CA ASP A 565 26.48 -12.63 -4.01
C ASP A 565 26.21 -12.89 -5.51
N ARG A 566 26.46 -14.14 -5.94
CA ARG A 566 26.21 -14.60 -7.31
C ARG A 566 24.73 -14.63 -7.70
N ILE A 567 23.86 -14.78 -6.71
CA ILE A 567 22.40 -14.74 -6.85
C ILE A 567 21.94 -13.45 -6.17
N GLN A 568 21.38 -12.52 -6.96
CA GLN A 568 20.92 -11.22 -6.46
C GLN A 568 19.39 -11.14 -6.30
N ASP A 569 18.68 -12.18 -6.75
CA ASP A 569 17.22 -12.29 -6.59
C ASP A 569 16.88 -12.57 -5.12
N VAL A 570 15.86 -11.88 -4.60
CA VAL A 570 15.30 -12.13 -3.27
C VAL A 570 14.31 -13.29 -3.38
N GLU A 571 14.61 -14.45 -2.80
CA GLU A 571 13.67 -15.57 -2.77
C GLU A 571 12.72 -15.44 -1.57
N LEU A 572 11.44 -15.18 -1.81
CA LEU A 572 10.39 -15.28 -0.80
C LEU A 572 9.91 -16.72 -0.75
N ASN A 573 10.16 -17.41 0.35
CA ASN A 573 9.85 -18.83 0.47
C ASN A 573 8.81 -19.05 1.56
N ARG A 574 7.84 -19.93 1.28
CA ARG A 574 6.81 -20.34 2.23
C ARG A 574 7.50 -20.93 3.45
N SER A 575 7.38 -20.27 4.60
CA SER A 575 7.89 -20.81 5.84
C SER A 575 7.05 -22.04 6.19
N PRO A 576 7.66 -23.21 6.52
CA PRO A 576 6.87 -24.36 6.98
C PRO A 576 6.08 -23.95 8.23
N MET A 577 4.81 -24.34 8.32
CA MET A 577 3.88 -23.93 9.39
C MET A 577 4.44 -24.18 10.81
N TRP A 578 5.30 -25.20 10.96
CA TRP A 578 5.94 -25.61 12.21
C TRP A 578 7.25 -24.87 12.54
N ASN A 579 7.83 -24.17 11.56
CA ASN A 579 9.07 -23.39 11.69
C ASN A 579 8.82 -21.95 11.20
N GLY A 580 7.91 -21.21 11.83
CA GLY A 580 7.73 -19.79 11.53
C GLY A 580 8.97 -18.95 11.84
N LEU A 581 9.16 -17.86 11.11
CA LEU A 581 10.31 -16.97 11.28
C LEU A 581 10.15 -16.17 12.58
N ARG A 582 11.16 -16.18 13.46
CA ARG A 582 11.23 -15.33 14.66
C ARG A 582 12.34 -14.32 14.53
N TRP A 583 12.04 -13.06 14.84
CA TRP A 583 13.03 -11.98 14.91
C TRP A 583 12.93 -11.23 16.24
N ASN A 584 14.05 -10.62 16.62
CA ASN A 584 14.22 -9.93 17.90
C ASN A 584 14.43 -8.43 17.75
N LYS A 585 14.70 -7.95 16.52
CA LYS A 585 14.93 -6.53 16.22
C LYS A 585 14.61 -6.20 14.77
N ILE A 586 14.02 -5.03 14.52
CA ILE A 586 13.91 -4.44 13.19
C ILE A 586 15.19 -3.64 12.88
N LEU A 587 15.75 -3.82 11.68
CA LEU A 587 16.91 -3.06 11.23
C LEU A 587 16.49 -1.85 10.37
N GLY A 588 15.51 -2.03 9.49
CA GLY A 588 14.93 -0.95 8.68
C GLY A 588 14.27 -1.47 7.41
N ILE A 589 13.87 -0.56 6.53
CA ILE A 589 13.32 -0.88 5.20
C ILE A 589 14.47 -1.29 4.28
N TYR A 590 14.27 -2.36 3.51
CA TYR A 590 15.27 -2.90 2.60
C TYR A 590 15.56 -1.94 1.43
N HIS A 591 16.85 -1.70 1.14
CA HIS A 591 17.31 -0.59 0.30
C HIS A 591 17.93 -1.04 -1.03
N ALA A 592 17.34 -2.04 -1.68
CA ALA A 592 17.78 -2.52 -2.99
C ALA A 592 16.59 -2.61 -3.96
N ALA A 593 16.06 -1.45 -4.37
CA ALA A 593 14.78 -1.32 -5.07
C ALA A 593 14.75 -1.89 -6.50
N ASP A 594 15.93 -2.11 -7.09
CA ASP A 594 16.16 -2.70 -8.40
C ASP A 594 16.30 -4.23 -8.39
N ARG A 595 16.49 -4.84 -7.21
CA ARG A 595 16.55 -6.30 -7.10
C ARG A 595 15.21 -6.91 -7.44
N LYS A 596 15.28 -8.07 -8.09
CA LYS A 596 14.13 -8.87 -8.49
C LYS A 596 13.76 -9.84 -7.38
N VAL A 597 12.49 -10.19 -7.30
CA VAL A 597 11.95 -11.10 -6.28
C VAL A 597 11.46 -12.38 -6.96
N ARG A 598 11.64 -13.51 -6.27
CA ARG A 598 11.33 -14.86 -6.74
C ARG A 598 10.45 -15.62 -5.77
#